data_AF-A0AAN8DPF7-F1
#
_entry.id   AF-A0AAN8DPF7-F1
#
_cell.length_a   1.000
_cell.length_b   1.000
_cell.length_c   1.000
_cell.angle_alpha   90.00
_cell.angle_beta   90.00
_cell.angle_gamma   90.00
#
_symmetry.space_group_name_H-M   'P 1'
#
loop_
_entity.id
_entity.type
_entity.pdbx_description
1 polymer ?
#
loop_
_entity_poly.entity_id
_entity_poly.type
_entity_poly.pdbx_seq_one_letter_code
_entity_poly.pdbx_strand_id
1 'polypeptide(L)'
;MGPLTPTTQGQEATLTRATPSYLPKDIATLHLEVTEEAAGCLHLTFKDPSSQRYEVKLPAGVPQSPADTQDALYTTEYQAEPFGFIVRRKSNGRVM
;
A
#
# COMPACT_ATOMS: atom_id res chain seq x y z
N MET A 1 5.58 1.31 12.42
CA MET A 1 5.24 2.06 11.19
C MET A 1 5.43 3.56 11.44
N GLY A 2 5.99 4.31 10.49
CA GLY A 2 6.00 5.77 10.51
C GLY A 2 4.60 6.35 10.24
N PRO A 3 4.37 7.67 10.38
CA PRO A 3 3.05 8.25 10.16
C PRO A 3 2.57 8.05 8.72
N LEU A 4 1.26 7.87 8.54
CA LEU A 4 0.61 7.93 7.23
C LEU A 4 0.52 9.38 6.78
N THR A 5 1.10 9.69 5.62
CA THR A 5 1.05 11.01 5.00
C THR A 5 0.15 10.98 3.76
N PRO A 6 -0.78 11.93 3.60
CA PRO A 6 -1.62 11.99 2.41
C PRO A 6 -0.79 12.29 1.16
N THR A 7 -1.15 11.67 0.04
CA THR A 7 -0.61 11.96 -1.29
C THR A 7 -1.74 12.37 -2.23
N THR A 8 -1.41 12.73 -3.48
CA THR A 8 -2.43 13.04 -4.49
C THR A 8 -3.28 11.84 -4.89
N GLN A 9 -2.79 10.61 -4.67
CA GLN A 9 -3.45 9.37 -5.10
C GLN A 9 -3.88 8.46 -3.94
N GLY A 10 -3.63 8.87 -2.70
CA GLY A 10 -3.96 8.10 -1.51
C GLY A 10 -3.06 8.49 -0.33
N GLN A 11 -2.24 7.55 0.15
CA GLN A 11 -1.40 7.74 1.33
C GLN A 11 -0.05 7.03 1.18
N GLU A 12 0.93 7.45 1.94
CA GLU A 12 2.23 6.79 2.01
C GLU A 12 2.70 6.67 3.46
N ALA A 13 3.59 5.71 3.72
CA ALA A 13 4.23 5.56 5.03
C ALA A 13 5.60 4.91 4.91
N THR A 14 6.39 5.02 5.98
CA THR A 14 7.64 4.27 6.13
C THR A 14 7.43 3.06 7.04
N LEU A 15 7.94 1.90 6.64
CA LEU A 15 7.89 0.67 7.44
C LEU A 15 9.32 0.28 7.85
N THR A 16 9.48 -0.11 9.11
CA THR A 16 10.76 -0.58 9.64
C THR A 16 10.61 -2.03 10.05
N ARG A 17 11.55 -2.86 9.59
CA ARG A 17 11.63 -4.27 9.98
C ARG A 17 12.08 -4.39 11.44
N ALA A 18 11.29 -5.06 12.26
CA ALA A 18 11.62 -5.32 13.66
C ALA A 18 12.59 -6.49 13.86
N THR A 19 12.42 -7.57 13.08
CA THR A 19 13.20 -8.81 13.22
C THR A 19 13.94 -9.15 11.91
N PRO A 20 15.24 -9.49 11.97
CA PRO A 20 15.99 -9.97 10.81
C PRO A 20 15.36 -11.23 10.21
N SER A 21 15.48 -11.38 8.90
CA SER A 21 15.17 -12.59 8.17
C SER A 21 16.29 -13.61 8.29
N TYR A 22 15.95 -14.87 8.07
CA TYR A 22 16.93 -15.92 7.83
C TYR A 22 17.61 -15.76 6.45
N LEU A 23 16.96 -15.07 5.50
CA LEU A 23 17.51 -14.85 4.16
C LEU A 23 18.46 -13.65 4.14
N PRO A 24 19.55 -13.70 3.34
CA PRO A 24 20.48 -12.59 3.23
C PRO A 24 19.84 -11.40 2.48
N LYS A 25 20.42 -10.21 2.66
CA LYS A 25 20.03 -8.95 2.00
C LYS A 25 18.64 -8.45 2.41
N ASP A 26 18.40 -8.42 3.71
CA ASP A 26 17.23 -7.75 4.25
C ASP A 26 17.20 -6.26 3.88
N ILE A 27 15.99 -5.80 3.58
CA ILE A 27 15.68 -4.38 3.48
C ILE A 27 15.07 -3.97 4.82
N ALA A 28 15.80 -3.13 5.56
CA ALA A 28 15.40 -2.69 6.90
C ALA A 28 14.24 -1.68 6.86
N THR A 29 14.21 -0.84 5.83
CA THR A 29 13.22 0.23 5.67
C THR A 29 12.52 0.09 4.34
N LEU A 30 11.19 0.04 4.33
CA LEU A 30 10.37 0.03 3.12
C LEU A 30 9.54 1.31 3.05
N HIS A 31 9.29 1.77 1.83
CA HIS A 31 8.31 2.81 1.53
C HIS A 31 7.02 2.13 1.09
N LEU A 32 5.93 2.39 1.82
CA LEU A 32 4.58 1.94 1.49
C LEU A 32 3.88 3.06 0.73
N GLU A 33 3.37 2.73 -0.44
CA GLU A 33 2.43 3.57 -1.21
C GLU A 33 1.07 2.88 -1.24
N VAL A 34 0.04 3.62 -0.86
CA VAL A 34 -1.36 3.20 -0.92
C VAL A 34 -2.06 4.10 -1.92
N THR A 35 -2.52 3.50 -3.01
CA THR A 35 -3.18 4.19 -4.11
C THR A 35 -4.62 3.72 -4.25
N GLU A 36 -5.54 4.68 -4.26
CA GLU A 36 -6.95 4.45 -4.51
C GLU A 36 -7.21 4.55 -6.02
N GLU A 37 -6.98 3.44 -6.74
CA GLU A 37 -7.08 3.44 -8.20
C GLU A 37 -8.52 3.54 -8.69
N ALA A 38 -9.43 2.71 -8.16
CA ALA A 38 -10.82 2.72 -8.57
C ALA A 38 -11.73 2.51 -7.35
N ALA A 39 -13.02 2.80 -7.48
CA ALA A 39 -13.99 2.56 -6.40
C ALA A 39 -13.86 1.14 -5.79
N GLY A 40 -13.58 0.12 -6.61
CA GLY A 40 -13.37 -1.26 -6.16
C GLY A 40 -11.92 -1.73 -6.12
N CYS A 41 -10.93 -0.87 -6.41
CA CYS A 41 -9.52 -1.24 -6.52
C CYS A 41 -8.66 -0.46 -5.52
N LEU A 42 -8.00 -1.19 -4.63
CA LEU A 42 -6.96 -0.67 -3.75
C LEU A 42 -5.62 -1.24 -4.21
N HIS A 43 -4.65 -0.37 -4.46
CA HIS A 43 -3.31 -0.77 -4.87
C HIS A 43 -2.32 -0.42 -3.75
N LEU A 44 -1.64 -1.43 -3.21
CA LEU A 44 -0.53 -1.24 -2.27
C LEU A 44 0.77 -1.63 -2.94
N THR A 45 1.77 -0.75 -2.85
CA THR A 45 3.13 -1.03 -3.31
C THR A 45 4.12 -0.88 -2.16
N PHE A 46 5.02 -1.85 -2.03
CA PHE A 46 6.13 -1.82 -1.07
C PHE A 46 7.43 -1.66 -1.84
N LYS A 47 8.08 -0.51 -1.68
CA LYS A 47 9.32 -0.17 -2.39
C LYS A 47 10.51 -0.13 -1.45
N ASP A 48 11.67 -0.41 -2.01
CA ASP A 48 12.96 -0.13 -1.37
C ASP A 48 13.32 1.34 -1.65
N PRO A 49 13.33 2.23 -0.65
CA PRO A 49 13.64 3.64 -0.87
C PRO A 49 15.12 3.88 -1.18
N SER A 50 16.00 2.90 -0.91
CA SER A 50 17.45 3.02 -1.11
C SER A 50 17.89 2.58 -2.50
N SER A 51 17.12 1.74 -3.18
CA SER A 51 17.48 1.16 -4.46
C SER A 51 16.25 0.79 -5.27
N GLN A 52 16.19 1.24 -6.53
CA GLN A 52 15.12 0.84 -7.43
C GLN A 52 15.17 -0.68 -7.69
N ARG A 53 14.05 -1.35 -7.40
CA ARG A 53 13.88 -2.79 -7.64
C ARG A 53 13.24 -2.99 -9.02
N TYR A 54 13.37 -4.20 -9.55
CA TYR A 54 12.72 -4.54 -10.81
C TYR A 54 11.19 -4.45 -10.64
N GLU A 55 10.55 -3.74 -11.57
CA GLU A 55 9.10 -3.67 -11.70
C GLU A 55 8.69 -4.27 -13.04
N VAL A 56 7.60 -5.04 -13.04
CA VAL A 56 7.09 -5.68 -14.25
C VAL A 56 6.56 -4.59 -15.19
N LYS A 57 7.08 -4.56 -16.42
CA LYS A 57 6.57 -3.64 -17.45
C LYS A 57 5.20 -4.12 -17.92
N LEU A 58 4.16 -3.37 -17.59
CA LEU A 58 2.79 -3.65 -18.04
C LEU A 58 2.59 -3.16 -19.49
N PRO A 59 1.74 -3.84 -20.28
CA PRO A 59 1.35 -3.38 -21.60
C PRO A 59 0.67 -2.01 -21.56
N ALA A 60 0.79 -1.22 -22.62
CA ALA A 60 0.08 0.05 -22.75
C ALA A 60 -1.45 -0.18 -22.71
N GLY A 61 -2.17 0.62 -21.92
CA GLY A 61 -3.63 0.59 -21.84
C GLY A 61 -4.23 0.15 -20.50
N VAL A 62 -3.42 -0.11 -19.47
CA VAL A 62 -3.94 -0.25 -18.09
C VAL A 62 -4.29 1.16 -17.57
N PRO A 63 -5.58 1.49 -17.35
CA PRO A 63 -5.95 2.81 -16.88
C PRO A 63 -5.50 2.99 -15.43
N GLN A 64 -4.54 3.88 -15.20
CA GLN A 64 -4.20 4.43 -13.89
C GLN A 64 -5.03 5.69 -13.60
N SER A 65 -6.34 5.64 -13.88
CA SER A 65 -7.18 6.79 -13.56
C SER A 65 -7.47 6.76 -12.07
N PRO A 66 -7.07 7.77 -11.28
CA PRO A 66 -7.46 7.82 -9.87
C PRO A 66 -8.98 7.98 -9.79
N ALA A 67 -9.65 7.09 -9.06
CA ALA A 67 -11.03 7.35 -8.66
C ALA A 67 -11.04 8.41 -7.56
N ASP A 68 -12.14 9.16 -7.50
CA ASP A 68 -12.39 10.02 -6.35
C ASP A 68 -12.52 9.13 -5.10
N THR A 69 -11.64 9.32 -4.13
CA THR A 69 -11.60 8.60 -2.85
C THR A 69 -12.97 8.51 -2.14
N GLN A 70 -13.89 9.43 -2.43
CA GLN A 70 -15.26 9.43 -1.88
C GLN A 70 -16.10 8.20 -2.30
N ASP A 71 -15.82 7.60 -3.47
CA ASP A 71 -16.60 6.50 -4.04
C ASP A 71 -16.03 5.10 -3.71
N ALA A 72 -15.00 5.02 -2.87
CA ALA A 72 -14.41 3.74 -2.47
C ALA A 72 -15.47 2.79 -1.86
N LEU A 73 -15.51 1.55 -2.37
CA LEU A 73 -16.36 0.44 -1.93
C LEU A 73 -15.76 -0.32 -0.74
N TYR A 74 -14.61 0.15 -0.25
CA TYR A 74 -13.85 -0.44 0.84
C TYR A 74 -13.43 0.63 1.84
N THR A 75 -12.96 0.16 3.00
CA THR A 75 -12.29 0.96 4.04
C THR A 75 -11.00 0.25 4.42
N THR A 76 -9.99 1.01 4.82
CA THR A 76 -8.67 0.49 5.21
C THR A 76 -8.37 0.86 6.66
N GLU A 77 -7.85 -0.11 7.40
CA GLU A 77 -7.33 0.10 8.76
C GLU A 77 -5.88 -0.36 8.80
N TYR A 78 -5.02 0.39 9.48
CA TYR A 78 -3.59 0.08 9.58
C TYR A 78 -3.19 -0.14 11.03
N GLN A 79 -2.51 -1.27 11.28
CA GLN A 79 -1.85 -1.58 12.52
C GLN A 79 -0.37 -1.22 12.41
N ALA A 80 0.17 -0.52 13.41
CA ALA A 80 1.53 -0.01 13.36
C ALA A 80 2.60 -1.01 13.84
N GLU A 81 2.26 -1.87 14.80
CA GLU A 81 3.18 -2.80 15.48
C GLU A 81 2.48 -4.12 15.91
N PRO A 82 2.87 -5.27 15.34
CA PRO A 82 3.57 -5.37 14.06
C PRO A 82 2.75 -4.68 12.96
N PHE A 83 3.41 -4.26 11.88
CA PHE A 83 2.69 -3.69 10.75
C PHE A 83 1.66 -4.69 10.19
N GLY A 84 0.43 -4.22 10.03
CA GLY A 84 -0.65 -4.95 9.39
C GLY A 84 -1.62 -3.97 8.74
N PHE A 85 -2.41 -4.47 7.78
CA PHE A 85 -3.49 -3.70 7.19
C PHE A 85 -4.72 -4.59 7.03
N ILE A 86 -5.89 -4.00 7.12
CA ILE A 86 -7.18 -4.67 7.00
C ILE A 86 -7.98 -3.92 5.95
N VAL A 87 -8.51 -4.64 4.97
CA VAL A 87 -9.45 -4.10 3.99
C VAL A 87 -10.84 -4.63 4.33
N ARG A 88 -11.81 -3.73 4.48
CA ARG A 88 -13.20 -4.11 4.77
C ARG A 88 -14.11 -3.59 3.68
N ARG A 89 -15.04 -4.43 3.22
CA ARG A 89 -16.10 -4.01 2.30
C ARG A 89 -17.03 -3.03 2.98
N LYS A 90 -17.21 -1.84 2.39
CA LYS A 90 -18.05 -0.76 2.95
C LYS A 90 -19.52 -1.15 3.08
N SER A 91 -20.04 -1.99 2.18
CA SER A 91 -21.47 -2.36 2.16
C SER A 91 -21.93 -3.29 3.28
N ASN A 92 -21.03 -4.09 3.87
CA ASN A 92 -21.40 -5.09 4.89
C ASN A 92 -20.35 -5.31 5.98
N GLY A 93 -19.26 -4.53 5.98
CA GLY A 93 -18.19 -4.63 6.97
C GLY A 93 -17.33 -5.89 6.90
N ARG A 94 -17.50 -6.74 5.87
CA ARG A 94 -16.74 -8.00 5.77
C ARG A 94 -15.26 -7.72 5.49
N VAL A 95 -14.38 -8.29 6.32
CA VAL A 95 -12.94 -8.31 6.11
C VAL A 95 -12.61 -9.17 4.89
N MET A 96 -11.72 -8.68 4.02
CA MET A 96 -11.22 -9.37 2.83
C MET A 96 -9.80 -9.89 3.03
#